data_AF-A0A845CA22-F1
#
_entry.id   AF-A0A845CA22-F1
#
_cell.length_a   1.000
_cell.length_b   1.000
_cell.length_c   1.000
_cell.angle_alpha   90.00
_cell.angle_beta   90.00
_cell.angle_gamma   90.00
#
_symmetry.space_group_name_H-M   'P 1'
#
loop_
_entity.id
_entity.type
_entity.pdbx_description
1 polymer ?
#
loop_
_entity_poly.entity_id
_entity_poly.type
_entity_poly.pdbx_seq_one_letter_code
_entity_poly.pdbx_strand_id
1 'polypeptide(L)' 'MDQDGIHVFNPARDLIGRIHLPEICAHVCFGGPHRNRLFMMGSQSIYHLWTEAIGAQRP' A
#
# COMPACT_ATOMS: atom_id res chain seq x y z
N MET A 1 19.11 4.50 3.73
CA MET A 1 18.17 5.24 2.87
C MET A 1 17.28 4.21 2.16
N ASP A 2 16.55 3.40 2.95
CA ASP A 2 15.87 2.18 2.47
C ASP A 2 14.45 2.07 3.06
N GLN A 3 13.86 3.21 3.42
CA GLN A 3 12.54 3.31 4.04
C GLN A 3 11.49 3.95 3.11
N ASP A 4 11.84 4.16 1.85
CA ASP A 4 10.96 4.81 0.88
C ASP A 4 10.01 3.75 0.30
N GLY A 5 8.79 3.69 0.85
CA GLY A 5 7.79 2.73 0.39
C GLY A 5 6.76 2.31 1.44
N ILE A 6 6.19 1.13 1.21
CA ILE A 6 5.18 0.52 2.10
C ILE A 6 5.71 -0.78 2.68
N HIS A 7 5.52 -0.95 3.99
CA HIS A 7 5.76 -2.19 4.69
C HIS A 7 4.44 -2.92 4.94
N VAL A 8 4.39 -4.20 4.56
CA VAL A 8 3.22 -5.05 4.74
C VAL A 8 3.48 -5.99 5.89
N PHE A 9 2.60 -5.95 6.90
CA PHE A 9 2.70 -6.78 8.09
C PHE A 9 1.55 -7.79 8.14
N ASN A 10 1.81 -8.96 8.70
CA ASN A 10 0.74 -9.89 9.09
C ASN A 10 0.06 -9.42 10.40
N PRO A 11 -1.07 -10.03 10.81
CA PRO A 11 -1.72 -9.71 12.08
C PRO A 11 -0.86 -9.94 13.34
N ALA A 12 0.16 -10.82 13.26
CA ALA A 12 1.14 -11.05 14.33
C ALA A 12 2.26 -9.98 14.37
N ARG A 13 2.21 -8.97 13.48
CA ARG A 13 3.20 -7.89 13.29
C ARG A 13 4.53 -8.32 12.67
N ASP A 14 4.59 -9.48 12.04
CA ASP A 14 5.75 -9.85 11.24
C ASP A 14 5.71 -9.13 9.89
N LEU A 15 6.86 -8.59 9.47
CA LEU A 15 7.02 -8.00 8.15
C LEU A 15 6.99 -9.12 7.09
N ILE A 16 5.96 -9.11 6.23
CA ILE A 16 5.77 -10.12 5.18
C ILE A 16 6.05 -9.60 3.76
N GLY A 17 6.26 -8.29 3.60
CA GLY A 17 6.59 -7.73 2.30
C GLY A 17 6.92 -6.24 2.33
N ARG A 18 7.56 -5.76 1.25
CA ARG A 18 7.86 -4.35 1.02
C ARG A 18 7.50 -3.95 -0.41
N ILE A 19 6.94 -2.77 -0.57
CA ILE A 19 6.69 -2.15 -1.88
C ILE A 19 7.61 -0.94 -1.94
N HIS A 20 8.66 -1.03 -2.76
CA HIS A 20 9.63 0.05 -2.93
C HIS A 20 9.06 1.13 -3.85
N LEU A 21 9.18 2.38 -3.42
CA LEU A 21 8.78 3.55 -4.18
C LEU A 21 9.99 4.47 -4.38
N PRO A 22 10.03 5.25 -5.47
CA PRO A 22 11.12 6.19 -5.72
C PRO A 22 11.04 7.44 -4.82
N GLU A 23 10.01 7.58 -3.99
CA GLU A 23 9.80 8.68 -3.05
C GLU A 23 9.07 8.22 -1.77
N ILE A 24 9.12 9.05 -0.72
CA ILE A 24 8.43 8.78 0.55
C ILE A 24 6.91 8.73 0.33
N CYS A 25 6.30 7.66 0.83
CA CYS A 25 4.86 7.47 0.80
C CYS A 25 4.23 7.96 2.11
N ALA A 26 3.33 8.93 2.03
CA ALA A 26 2.65 9.50 3.20
C ALA A 26 1.39 8.72 3.59
N HIS A 27 0.67 8.16 2.60
CA HIS A 27 -0.61 7.50 2.83
C HIS A 27 -0.88 6.39 1.82
N VAL A 28 -1.73 5.45 2.22
CA VAL A 28 -2.14 4.32 1.40
C VAL A 28 -3.63 4.03 1.58
N CYS A 29 -4.33 3.68 0.50
CA CYS A 29 -5.72 3.23 0.58
C CYS A 29 -6.05 2.15 -0.46
N PHE A 30 -6.95 1.24 -0.11
CA PHE A 30 -7.57 0.35 -1.09
C PHE A 30 -8.75 1.06 -1.76
N GLY A 31 -8.90 0.85 -3.07
CA GLY A 31 -10.00 1.42 -3.84
C GLY A 31 -10.26 0.68 -5.15
N GLY A 32 -10.99 1.35 -6.05
CA GLY A 32 -11.50 0.75 -7.29
C GLY A 32 -12.76 -0.09 -7.09
N PRO A 33 -13.45 -0.50 -8.17
CA PRO A 33 -14.74 -1.20 -8.10
C PRO A 33 -14.68 -2.51 -7.31
N HIS A 34 -13.56 -3.22 -7.40
CA HIS A 34 -13.33 -4.50 -6.71
C HIS A 34 -12.51 -4.37 -5.42
N ARG A 35 -12.14 -3.14 -5.01
CA ARG A 35 -11.35 -2.85 -3.80
C ARG A 35 -10.00 -3.58 -3.71
N ASN A 36 -9.49 -4.00 -4.85
CA ASN A 36 -8.25 -4.75 -5.00
C ASN A 36 -7.17 -3.89 -5.68
N ARG A 37 -7.35 -2.56 -5.68
CA ARG A 37 -6.33 -1.62 -6.12
C ARG A 37 -5.78 -0.88 -4.92
N LEU A 38 -4.48 -0.99 -4.70
CA LEU A 38 -3.77 -0.28 -3.64
C LEU A 38 -3.20 1.02 -4.22
N PHE A 39 -3.68 2.16 -3.71
CA PHE A 39 -3.17 3.49 -4.04
C PHE A 39 -2.17 3.93 -2.99
N MET A 40 -1.07 4.53 -3.44
CA MET A 40 0.06 4.94 -2.61
C MET A 40 0.41 6.38 -2.98
N MET A 41 0.30 7.28 -1.99
CA MET A 41 0.49 8.71 -2.19
C MET A 41 1.94 9.08 -1.88
N GLY A 42 2.72 9.29 -2.94
CA GLY A 42 4.02 9.94 -2.85
C GLY A 42 3.88 11.46 -2.76
N SER A 43 5.02 12.16 -2.76
CA SER A 43 5.04 13.62 -2.61
C SER A 43 4.62 14.33 -3.89
N GLN A 44 5.00 13.79 -5.04
CA GLN A 44 4.73 14.38 -6.36
C GLN A 44 3.91 13.47 -7.27
N SER A 45 3.72 12.21 -6.88
CA SER A 45 3.02 11.22 -7.70
C SER A 45 2.09 10.35 -6.86
N ILE A 46 1.08 9.79 -7.52
CA ILE A 46 0.25 8.72 -6.96
C ILE A 46 0.58 7.44 -7.73
N TYR A 47 1.05 6.43 -7.00
CA TYR A 47 1.30 5.10 -7.54
C TYR A 47 0.09 4.22 -7.24
N HIS A 48 -0.14 3.23 -8.11
CA HIS A 48 -1.09 2.17 -7.79
C HIS A 48 -0.63 0.84 -8.33
N LEU A 49 -1.07 -0.23 -7.66
CA LEU A 49 -0.96 -1.58 -8.16
C LEU A 49 -2.23 -2.37 -7.86
N TRP A 50 -2.45 -3.42 -8.65
CA TRP A 50 -3.47 -4.40 -8.37
C TRP A 50 -2.93 -5.41 -7.37
N THR A 51 -3.78 -5.78 -6.41
CA THR A 51 -3.48 -6.79 -5.39
C THR A 51 -4.48 -7.93 -5.50
N GLU A 52 -4.08 -9.13 -5.09
CA GLU A 52 -5.03 -10.23 -4.84
C GLU A 52 -5.80 -10.01 -3.53
N ALA A 53 -5.30 -9.15 -2.65
CA ALA A 53 -6.01 -8.75 -1.42
C ALA A 53 -7.19 -7.80 -1.71
N ILE A 54 -8.24 -7.89 -0.89
CA ILE A 54 -9.41 -7.01 -0.92
C ILE A 54 -9.36 -6.10 0.31
N GLY A 55 -9.49 -4.80 0.09
CA GLY A 55 -9.50 -3.80 1.17
C GLY A 55 -10.60 -4.05 2.19
N ALA A 56 -10.24 -4.02 3.48
CA ALA A 56 -11.18 -4.23 4.57
C ALA A 56 -12.25 -3.13 4.60
N GLN A 57 -13.53 -3.51 4.42
CA GLN A 57 -14.67 -2.64 4.70
C GLN A 57 -15.29 -3.08 6.01
N ARG A 58 -15.37 -2.17 6.97
CA ARG A 58 -16.24 -2.35 8.13
C ARG A 58 -17.48 -1.47 7.93
N PRO A 59 -18.69 -1.97 8.22
CA PRO A 59 -19.90 -1.14 8.24
C PRO A 59 -19.82 -0.06 9.32
#